data_AF-A0A177NIA9-F1
#
_entry.id   AF-A0A177NIA9-F1
#
_cell.length_a   1.000
_cell.length_b   1.000
_cell.length_c   1.000
_cell.angle_alpha   90.00
_cell.angle_beta   90.00
_cell.angle_gamma   90.00
#
_symmetry.space_group_name_H-M   'P 1'
#
loop_
_entity.id
_entity.type
_entity.pdbx_description
1 polymer ?
#
loop_
_entity_poly.entity_id
_entity_poly.type
_entity_poly.pdbx_seq_one_letter_code
_entity_poly.pdbx_strand_id
1 'polypeptide(L)'
;MQRCPACNARLGADTLCPRCGAELKHIFRSERLAEQWLGVAMQSLAAGRSAIAVPALLRSLSFKQTPQAKLLHGFLIRQLYRALYDQLGQQRWLAARETLSQLRTLQGGNDALDRFAEMIDQLAGAVDTPPPPSFKSENPSTNRSEIS
;
A
#
# COMPACT_ATOMS: atom_id res chain seq x y z
N MET A 1 -32.49 -0.50 -23.60
CA MET A 1 -32.72 -1.96 -23.45
C MET A 1 -31.62 -2.53 -22.56
N GLN A 2 -31.93 -2.97 -21.34
CA GLN A 2 -30.92 -3.54 -20.43
C GLN A 2 -30.50 -4.94 -20.90
N ARG A 3 -29.22 -5.28 -20.66
CA ARG A 3 -28.64 -6.59 -20.99
C ARG A 3 -28.07 -7.23 -19.73
N CYS A 4 -28.08 -8.56 -19.70
CA CYS A 4 -27.52 -9.32 -18.61
C CYS A 4 -26.01 -9.07 -18.53
N PRO A 5 -25.47 -8.59 -17.40
CA PRO A 5 -24.03 -8.37 -17.25
C PRO A 5 -23.19 -9.66 -17.29
N ALA A 6 -23.80 -10.83 -17.05
CA ALA A 6 -23.10 -12.11 -17.08
C ALA A 6 -23.02 -12.77 -18.48
N CYS A 7 -24.08 -12.71 -19.28
CA CYS A 7 -24.16 -13.41 -20.58
C CYS A 7 -24.62 -12.55 -21.76
N ASN A 8 -24.80 -11.24 -21.53
CA ASN A 8 -25.20 -10.25 -22.53
C ASN A 8 -26.57 -10.47 -23.21
N ALA A 9 -27.40 -11.38 -22.67
CA ALA A 9 -28.78 -11.59 -23.11
C ALA A 9 -29.63 -10.33 -22.89
N ARG A 10 -30.62 -10.08 -23.75
CA ARG A 10 -31.61 -9.03 -23.53
C ARG A 10 -32.46 -9.39 -22.30
N LEU A 11 -32.62 -8.43 -21.39
CA LEU A 11 -33.40 -8.63 -20.17
C LEU A 11 -34.86 -8.24 -20.38
N GLY A 12 -35.76 -9.04 -19.81
CA GLY A 12 -37.17 -8.71 -19.61
C GLY A 12 -37.41 -8.07 -18.24
N ALA A 13 -38.59 -8.29 -17.66
CA ALA A 13 -38.96 -7.79 -16.33
C ALA A 13 -38.57 -8.74 -15.17
N ASP A 14 -38.11 -9.95 -15.48
CA ASP A 14 -37.78 -10.97 -14.48
C ASP A 14 -36.51 -10.65 -13.69
N THR A 15 -36.43 -11.18 -12.47
CA THR A 15 -35.27 -11.05 -11.59
C THR A 15 -34.15 -12.04 -11.91
N LEU A 16 -34.45 -13.05 -12.72
CA LEU A 16 -33.50 -14.04 -13.22
C LEU A 16 -33.23 -13.80 -14.70
N CYS A 17 -31.99 -14.00 -15.14
CA CYS A 17 -31.69 -13.96 -16.55
C CYS A 17 -32.30 -15.18 -17.27
N PRO A 18 -33.09 -15.00 -18.34
CA PRO A 18 -33.70 -16.12 -19.06
C PRO A 18 -32.68 -17.02 -19.77
N ARG A 19 -31.45 -16.53 -20.00
CA ARG A 19 -30.40 -17.29 -20.72
C ARG A 19 -29.46 -18.05 -19.78
N CYS A 20 -29.00 -17.41 -18.71
CA CYS A 20 -27.99 -18.00 -17.82
C CYS A 20 -28.48 -18.28 -16.41
N GLY A 21 -29.75 -18.01 -16.10
CA GLY A 21 -30.34 -18.22 -14.77
C GLY A 21 -29.79 -17.30 -13.67
N ALA A 22 -28.89 -16.37 -14.00
CA ALA A 22 -28.25 -15.52 -13.00
C ALA A 22 -29.27 -14.60 -12.30
N GLU A 23 -29.15 -14.48 -10.98
CA GLU A 23 -29.97 -13.57 -10.19
C GLU A 23 -29.49 -12.12 -10.34
N LEU A 24 -30.25 -11.36 -11.12
CA LEU A 24 -29.89 -10.00 -11.55
C LEU A 24 -29.85 -9.03 -10.37
N LYS A 25 -30.68 -9.23 -9.35
CA LYS A 25 -30.69 -8.41 -8.13
C LYS A 25 -29.33 -8.40 -7.45
N HIS A 26 -28.70 -9.57 -7.28
CA HIS A 26 -27.39 -9.67 -6.66
C HIS A 26 -26.29 -9.05 -7.53
N ILE A 27 -26.33 -9.30 -8.85
CA ILE A 27 -25.31 -8.74 -9.74
C ILE A 27 -25.36 -7.21 -9.73
N PHE A 28 -26.55 -6.62 -9.94
CA PHE A 28 -26.68 -5.16 -9.92
C PHE A 28 -26.35 -4.55 -8.57
N ARG A 29 -26.62 -5.25 -7.46
CA ARG A 29 -26.21 -4.79 -6.13
C ARG A 29 -24.69 -4.77 -5.99
N SER A 30 -24.00 -5.82 -6.42
CA SER A 30 -22.53 -5.88 -6.40
C SER A 30 -21.92 -4.78 -7.29
N GLU A 31 -22.50 -4.50 -8.45
CA GLU A 31 -22.05 -3.40 -9.32
C GLU A 31 -22.16 -2.04 -8.63
N ARG A 32 -23.32 -1.74 -8.02
CA ARG A 32 -23.50 -0.48 -7.28
C ARG A 32 -22.53 -0.37 -6.10
N LEU A 33 -22.29 -1.47 -5.38
CA LEU A 33 -21.31 -1.49 -4.29
C LEU A 33 -19.89 -1.23 -4.82
N ALA A 34 -19.52 -1.80 -5.96
CA ALA A 34 -18.23 -1.53 -6.58
C ALA A 34 -18.06 -0.02 -6.89
N GLU A 35 -19.08 0.61 -7.45
CA GLU A 35 -19.08 2.04 -7.77
C GLU A 35 -19.02 2.92 -6.52
N GLN A 36 -19.79 2.59 -5.48
CA GLN A 36 -19.77 3.32 -4.21
C GLN A 36 -18.39 3.28 -3.56
N TRP A 37 -17.78 2.10 -3.47
CA TRP A 37 -16.43 1.96 -2.90
C TRP A 37 -15.35 2.63 -3.74
N LEU A 38 -15.50 2.65 -5.06
CA LEU A 38 -14.61 3.41 -5.93
C LEU A 38 -14.71 4.92 -5.65
N GLY A 39 -15.93 5.42 -5.47
CA GLY A 39 -16.17 6.82 -5.07
C GLY A 39 -15.50 7.17 -3.75
N VAL A 40 -15.62 6.31 -2.73
CA VAL A 40 -14.93 6.48 -1.44
C VAL A 40 -13.42 6.50 -1.61
N ALA A 41 -12.87 5.60 -2.43
CA ALA A 41 -11.44 5.55 -2.70
C ALA A 41 -10.92 6.84 -3.33
N MET A 42 -11.63 7.35 -4.35
CA MET A 42 -11.27 8.59 -5.04
C MET A 42 -11.35 9.80 -4.11
N GLN A 43 -12.43 9.93 -3.33
CA GLN A 43 -12.59 11.04 -2.38
C GLN A 43 -11.52 11.01 -1.28
N SER A 44 -11.24 9.83 -0.73
CA SER A 44 -10.20 9.66 0.29
C SER A 44 -8.82 10.00 -0.26
N LEU A 45 -8.55 9.62 -1.51
CA LEU A 45 -7.29 9.94 -2.17
C LEU A 45 -7.14 11.44 -2.43
N ALA A 46 -8.19 12.11 -2.91
CA ALA A 46 -8.21 13.55 -3.08
C ALA A 46 -7.95 14.31 -1.76
N ALA A 47 -8.38 13.74 -0.63
CA ALA A 47 -8.11 14.26 0.71
C ALA A 47 -6.73 13.85 1.27
N GLY A 48 -5.87 13.18 0.49
CA GLY A 48 -4.55 12.71 0.93
C GLY A 48 -4.59 11.52 1.91
N ARG A 49 -5.74 10.88 2.10
CA ARG A 49 -5.95 9.78 3.06
C ARG A 49 -5.75 8.42 2.40
N SER A 50 -4.51 8.13 2.00
CA SER A 50 -4.17 6.87 1.31
C SER A 50 -4.51 5.62 2.13
N ALA A 51 -4.40 5.69 3.45
CA ALA A 51 -4.77 4.62 4.39
C ALA A 51 -6.25 4.18 4.28
N ILE A 52 -7.14 5.08 3.86
CA ILE A 52 -8.56 4.79 3.61
C ILE A 52 -8.80 4.45 2.13
N ALA A 53 -8.10 5.15 1.24
CA ALA A 53 -8.25 4.96 -0.21
C ALA A 53 -7.88 3.54 -0.66
N VAL A 54 -6.80 2.99 -0.10
CA VAL A 54 -6.30 1.64 -0.42
C VAL A 54 -7.33 0.53 -0.12
N PRO A 55 -7.83 0.36 1.11
CA PRO A 55 -8.82 -0.67 1.40
C PRO A 55 -10.15 -0.42 0.67
N ALA A 56 -10.57 0.83 0.48
CA ALA A 56 -11.77 1.16 -0.29
C ALA A 56 -11.67 0.72 -1.74
N LEU A 57 -10.51 0.95 -2.38
CA LEU A 57 -10.28 0.51 -3.75
C LEU A 57 -10.28 -1.03 -3.85
N LEU A 58 -9.58 -1.72 -2.95
CA LEU A 58 -9.57 -3.18 -2.95
C LEU A 58 -10.97 -3.76 -2.75
N ARG A 59 -11.78 -3.12 -1.89
CA ARG A 59 -13.18 -3.49 -1.72
C ARG A 59 -13.99 -3.31 -3.01
N SER A 60 -13.80 -2.20 -3.73
CA SER A 60 -14.42 -1.99 -5.05
C SER A 60 -14.04 -3.09 -6.04
N LEU A 61 -12.74 -3.38 -6.16
CA LEU A 61 -12.21 -4.41 -7.05
C LEU A 61 -12.72 -5.83 -6.72
N SER A 62 -12.98 -6.12 -5.44
CA SER A 62 -13.55 -7.40 -5.00
C SER A 62 -14.99 -7.62 -5.49
N PHE A 63 -15.75 -6.54 -5.71
CA PHE A 63 -17.11 -6.63 -6.25
C PHE A 63 -17.12 -6.66 -7.77
N LYS A 64 -16.38 -5.75 -8.41
CA LYS A 64 -16.25 -5.69 -9.87
C LYS A 64 -14.95 -5.02 -10.29
N GLN A 65 -14.20 -5.69 -11.15
CA GLN A 65 -12.95 -5.16 -11.69
C GLN A 65 -13.21 -4.20 -12.86
N THR A 66 -13.65 -2.99 -12.57
CA THR A 66 -13.88 -1.96 -13.60
C THR A 66 -12.56 -1.41 -14.14
N PRO A 67 -12.50 -0.94 -15.41
CA PRO A 67 -11.31 -0.29 -15.95
C PRO A 67 -10.83 0.89 -15.09
N GLN A 68 -11.75 1.68 -14.55
CA GLN A 68 -11.47 2.82 -13.69
C GLN A 68 -10.79 2.39 -12.38
N ALA A 69 -11.29 1.33 -11.74
CA ALA A 69 -10.69 0.80 -10.52
C ALA A 69 -9.27 0.24 -10.79
N LYS A 70 -9.06 -0.44 -11.92
CA LYS A 70 -7.71 -0.92 -12.32
C LYS A 70 -6.75 0.24 -12.58
N LEU A 71 -7.22 1.30 -13.24
CA LEU A 71 -6.41 2.51 -13.46
C LEU A 71 -6.02 3.18 -12.14
N LEU A 72 -6.97 3.31 -11.21
CA LEU A 72 -6.72 3.87 -9.89
C LEU A 72 -5.75 3.00 -9.07
N HIS A 73 -5.84 1.67 -9.18
CA HIS A 73 -4.92 0.73 -8.55
C HIS A 73 -3.48 0.95 -9.01
N GLY A 74 -3.25 0.97 -10.33
CA GLY A 74 -1.92 1.23 -10.88
C GLY A 74 -1.41 2.63 -10.54
N PHE A 75 -2.29 3.63 -10.47
CA PHE A 75 -1.93 4.98 -10.04
C PHE A 75 -1.47 5.01 -8.58
N LEU A 76 -2.25 4.42 -7.66
CA LEU A 76 -1.93 4.37 -6.23
C LEU A 76 -0.60 3.67 -5.97
N ILE A 77 -0.33 2.55 -6.65
CA ILE A 77 0.96 1.86 -6.52
C ILE A 77 2.12 2.80 -6.85
N ARG A 78 2.07 3.47 -8.00
CA ARG A 78 3.13 4.40 -8.42
C ARG A 78 3.29 5.56 -7.43
N GLN A 79 2.17 6.11 -6.95
CA GLN A 79 2.19 7.21 -5.99
C GLN A 79 2.80 6.78 -4.65
N LEU A 80 2.44 5.61 -4.14
CA LEU A 80 2.95 5.10 -2.88
C LEU A 80 4.44 4.75 -2.97
N TYR A 81 4.92 4.18 -4.07
CA TYR A 81 6.36 3.99 -4.25
C TYR A 81 7.12 5.31 -4.24
N ARG A 82 6.60 6.35 -4.91
CA ARG A 82 7.22 7.68 -4.89
C ARG A 82 7.30 8.23 -3.46
N ALA A 83 6.19 8.16 -2.72
CA ALA A 83 6.15 8.57 -1.33
C ALA A 83 7.13 7.77 -0.45
N LEU A 84 7.25 6.46 -0.68
CA LEU A 84 8.20 5.61 0.03
C LEU A 84 9.64 6.07 -0.20
N TYR A 85 10.04 6.30 -1.45
CA TYR A 85 11.39 6.79 -1.76
C TYR A 85 11.67 8.17 -1.15
N ASP A 86 10.70 9.08 -1.21
CA ASP A 86 10.82 10.41 -0.60
C ASP A 86 10.99 10.31 0.93
N GLN A 87 10.23 9.43 1.58
CA GLN A 87 10.30 9.19 3.03
C GLN A 87 11.62 8.55 3.44
N LEU A 88 12.13 7.59 2.67
CA LEU A 88 13.46 6.99 2.89
C LEU A 88 14.57 8.04 2.76
N GLY A 89 14.51 8.91 1.74
CA GLY A 89 15.47 10.00 1.57
C GLY A 89 15.45 11.00 2.73
N GLN A 90 14.29 11.22 3.35
CA GLN A 90 14.11 12.09 4.52
C GLN A 90 14.30 11.36 5.86
N GLN A 91 14.69 10.07 5.86
CA GLN A 91 14.80 9.24 7.06
C GLN A 91 13.52 9.18 7.91
N ARG A 92 12.35 9.33 7.29
CA ARG A 92 11.04 9.28 7.95
C ARG A 92 10.57 7.82 8.04
N TRP A 93 11.25 7.04 8.89
CA TRP A 93 11.07 5.58 8.98
C TRP A 93 9.63 5.15 9.28
N LEU A 94 8.95 5.85 10.20
CA LEU A 94 7.56 5.54 10.54
C LEU A 94 6.63 5.69 9.32
N ALA A 95 6.75 6.82 8.61
CA ALA A 95 5.95 7.10 7.42
C ALA A 95 6.28 6.10 6.29
N ALA A 96 7.56 5.72 6.14
CA ALA A 96 7.99 4.69 5.20
C ALA A 96 7.33 3.33 5.51
N ARG A 97 7.26 2.93 6.78
CA ARG A 97 6.58 1.69 7.21
C ARG A 97 5.09 1.70 6.90
N GLU A 98 4.41 2.82 7.16
CA GLU A 98 2.99 2.98 6.83
C GLU A 98 2.75 2.84 5.32
N THR A 99 3.56 3.52 4.51
CA THR A 99 3.47 3.45 3.04
C THR A 99 3.74 2.03 2.54
N LEU A 100 4.70 1.32 3.14
CA LEU A 100 5.03 -0.06 2.79
C LEU A 100 3.89 -1.02 3.16
N SER A 101 3.24 -0.83 4.31
CA SER A 101 2.04 -1.59 4.69
C SER A 101 0.91 -1.42 3.66
N GLN A 102 0.70 -0.19 3.19
CA GLN A 102 -0.30 0.11 2.14
C GLN A 102 0.06 -0.56 0.81
N LEU A 103 1.34 -0.55 0.40
CA LEU A 103 1.81 -1.24 -0.80
C LEU A 103 1.61 -2.75 -0.72
N ARG A 104 1.94 -3.38 0.41
CA ARG A 104 1.69 -4.81 0.65
C ARG A 104 0.22 -5.16 0.53
N THR A 105 -0.64 -4.29 1.04
CA THR A 105 -2.10 -4.50 0.94
C THR A 105 -2.56 -4.45 -0.53
N LEU A 106 -1.99 -3.56 -1.36
CA LEU A 106 -2.36 -3.44 -2.77
C LEU A 106 -1.80 -4.53 -3.69
N GLN A 107 -0.57 -5.00 -3.42
CA GLN A 107 0.16 -5.93 -4.29
C GLN A 107 0.13 -7.38 -3.80
N GLY A 108 -0.28 -7.62 -2.56
CA GLY A 108 -0.18 -8.93 -1.92
C GLY A 108 1.25 -9.26 -1.51
N GLY A 109 1.57 -10.55 -1.42
CA GLY A 109 2.91 -11.04 -1.10
C GLY A 109 3.91 -10.67 -2.19
N ASN A 110 4.86 -9.80 -1.86
CA ASN A 110 5.93 -9.38 -2.74
C ASN A 110 7.23 -9.37 -1.93
N ASP A 111 8.11 -10.34 -2.19
CA ASP A 111 9.38 -10.52 -1.50
C ASP A 111 10.24 -9.25 -1.51
N ALA A 112 10.11 -8.39 -2.54
CA ALA A 112 10.81 -7.12 -2.58
C ALA A 112 10.32 -6.15 -1.49
N LEU A 113 9.01 -6.10 -1.24
CA LEU A 113 8.45 -5.29 -0.14
C LEU A 113 8.88 -5.83 1.23
N ASP A 114 9.07 -7.14 1.35
CA ASP A 114 9.56 -7.74 2.59
C ASP A 114 11.00 -7.35 2.88
N ARG A 115 11.87 -7.41 1.86
CA ARG A 115 13.25 -6.90 1.96
C ARG A 115 13.30 -5.41 2.29
N PHE A 116 12.41 -4.60 1.72
CA PHE A 116 12.33 -3.17 2.07
C PHE A 116 11.96 -2.96 3.54
N ALA A 117 11.06 -3.78 4.10
CA ALA A 117 10.70 -3.68 5.51
C ALA A 117 11.88 -4.03 6.41
N GLU A 118 12.59 -5.12 6.11
CA GLU A 118 13.80 -5.51 6.84
C GLU A 118 14.87 -4.43 6.81
N MET A 119 15.11 -3.83 5.63
CA MET A 119 16.06 -2.72 5.47
C MET A 119 15.65 -1.50 6.30
N ILE A 120 14.37 -1.12 6.31
CA ILE A 120 13.88 0.01 7.12
C ILE A 120 14.09 -0.25 8.60
N ASP A 121 13.83 -1.48 9.07
CA ASP A 121 13.98 -1.83 10.48
C ASP A 121 15.46 -1.79 10.92
N GLN A 122 16.38 -2.25 10.08
CA GLN A 122 17.83 -2.13 10.33
C GLN A 122 18.28 -0.67 10.38
N LEU A 123 17.84 0.17 9.43
CA LEU A 123 18.22 1.58 9.37
C LEU A 123 17.60 2.39 10.52
N ALA A 124 16.36 2.10 10.91
CA ALA A 124 15.72 2.73 12.06
C ALA A 124 16.42 2.35 13.37
N GLY A 125 16.77 1.07 13.56
CA GLY A 125 17.49 0.61 14.75
C GLY A 125 18.94 1.14 14.84
N ALA A 126 19.60 1.34 13.70
CA ALA A 126 20.94 1.94 13.66
C ALA A 126 20.96 3.41 14.08
N VAL A 127 19.86 4.15 13.89
CA VAL A 127 19.73 5.55 14.31
C VAL A 127 19.56 5.68 15.83
N ASP A 128 18.97 4.69 16.50
CA ASP A 128 18.80 4.65 17.96
C ASP A 128 20.03 4.13 18.73
N THR A 129 21.10 3.74 18.03
CA THR A 129 22.32 3.26 18.68
C THR A 129 23.17 4.47 19.12
N PRO A 130 23.42 4.69 20.42
CA PRO A 130 24.26 5.80 20.86
C PRO A 130 25.67 5.64 20.27
N PRO A 131 26.34 6.74 19.85
CA PRO A 131 27.69 6.66 19.32
C PRO A 131 28.59 5.98 20.36
N PRO A 132 29.51 5.09 19.93
CA PRO A 132 30.42 4.43 20.85
C PRO A 132 31.17 5.50 21.65
N PRO A 133 31.37 5.31 22.97
CA PRO A 133 32.10 6.27 23.77
C PRO A 133 33.47 6.49 23.12
N SER A 134 33.74 7.74 22.78
CA SER A 134 35.04 8.17 22.26
C SER A 134 36.10 7.82 23.30
N PHE A 135 36.81 6.71 23.08
CA PHE A 135 37.97 6.33 23.88
C PHE A 135 39.00 7.44 23.71
N LYS A 136 39.12 8.28 24.75
CA LYS A 136 40.30 9.13 24.92
C LYS A 136 41.47 8.16 25.08
N SER A 137 42.31 8.09 24.06
CA SER A 137 43.60 7.43 24.12
C SER A 137 44.44 8.13 25.20
N GLU A 138 44.43 7.59 26.41
CA GLU A 138 45.43 7.90 27.42
C GLU A 138 46.77 7.41 26.88
N ASN A 139 47.58 8.36 26.38
CA ASN A 139 48.97 8.12 26.03
C ASN A 139 49.74 7.72 27.30
N PRO A 140 50.38 6.54 27.35
CA PRO A 140 51.31 6.23 28.41
C PRO A 140 52.61 6.99 28.14
N SER A 141 52.79 8.13 28.81
CA SER A 141 54.07 8.82 28.85
C SER A 141 55.11 7.93 29.51
N THR A 142 55.98 7.41 28.66
CA THR A 142 57.18 6.63 28.95
C THR A 142 58.06 7.36 29.97
N ASN A 143 58.11 6.87 31.22
CA ASN A 143 59.11 7.32 32.19
C ASN A 143 60.33 6.39 32.09
N ARG A 144 61.21 6.68 31.13
CA ARG A 144 62.54 6.09 31.01
C ARG A 144 63.53 7.09 31.58
N SER A 145 63.77 7.01 32.89
CA SER A 145 64.91 7.67 33.53
C SER A 145 66.00 6.63 33.73
N GLU A 146 66.90 6.59 32.76
CA GLU A 146 68.28 6.15 32.97
C GLU A 146 69.05 7.29 33.66
N ILE A 147 70.14 6.92 34.34
CA ILE A 147 71.40 7.67 34.59
C ILE A 147 71.77 7.80 36.07
N SER A 148 72.86 7.06 36.38
CA SER A 148 73.94 7.27 37.37
C SER A 148 73.75 6.86 38.82
#